data_AF-X0YIL8-F1
#
_entry.id   AF-X0YIL8-F1
#
_cell.length_a   1.000
_cell.length_b   1.000
_cell.length_c   1.000
_cell.angle_alpha   90.00
_cell.angle_beta   90.00
_cell.angle_gamma   90.00
#
_symmetry.space_group_name_H-M   'P 1'
#
loop_
_entity.id
_entity.type
_entity.pdbx_description
1 polymer ?
#
loop_
_entity_poly.entity_id
_entity_poly.type
_entity_poly.pdbx_seq_one_letter_code
_entity_poly.pdbx_strand_id
1 'polypeptide(L)' 'NATPQKHAWVKEKLGNIPTLVTRKSAEKAQYAEPNAILIDDRTKSIQPWTAAGGIGILHTSAQDSINQLKQLGL' A
#
# COMPACT_ATOMS: atom_id res chain seq x y z
N ASN A 1 8.08 -5.27 -17.95
CA ASN A 1 6.76 -5.45 -17.30
C ASN A 1 6.93 -6.56 -16.25
N ALA A 2 6.77 -6.25 -14.96
CA ALA A 2 7.03 -7.19 -13.84
C ALA A 2 5.76 -7.81 -13.23
N THR A 3 4.60 -7.59 -13.87
CA THR A 3 3.29 -8.00 -13.36
C THR A 3 3.19 -9.52 -13.14
N PRO A 4 3.56 -10.39 -14.11
CA PRO A 4 3.44 -11.84 -13.91
C PRO A 4 4.25 -12.35 -12.71
N GLN A 5 5.47 -11.84 -12.52
CA GLN A 5 6.35 -12.24 -11.42
C GLN A 5 5.77 -11.83 -10.06
N LYS A 6 5.14 -10.65 -9.98
CA LYS A 6 4.48 -10.20 -8.74
C LYS A 6 3.27 -11.07 -8.39
N HIS A 7 2.41 -11.39 -9.37
CA HIS A 7 1.29 -12.30 -9.13
C HIS A 7 1.75 -13.70 -8.72
N ALA A 8 2.79 -14.23 -9.36
CA ALA A 8 3.35 -15.54 -8.99
C ALA A 8 3.88 -15.54 -7.55
N TRP A 9 4.65 -14.52 -7.16
CA TRP A 9 5.19 -14.39 -5.80
C TRP A 9 4.07 -14.30 -4.75
N VAL A 10 3.04 -13.48 -5.00
CA VAL A 10 1.89 -13.36 -4.09
C VAL A 10 1.16 -14.69 -3.95
N LYS A 11 0.92 -15.40 -5.06
CA LYS A 11 0.28 -16.72 -5.04
C LYS A 11 1.07 -17.73 -4.20
N GLU A 12 2.40 -17.71 -4.31
CA GLU A 12 3.29 -18.62 -3.59
C GLU A 12 3.35 -18.31 -2.08
N LYS A 13 3.44 -17.03 -1.71
CA LYS A 13 3.69 -16.63 -0.30
C LYS A 13 2.43 -16.36 0.50
N LEU A 14 1.37 -15.87 -0.15
CA LEU A 14 0.15 -15.36 0.50
C LEU A 14 -1.11 -16.07 -0.01
N GLY A 15 -1.00 -16.97 -0.98
CA GLY A 15 -2.14 -17.66 -1.58
C GLY A 15 -2.92 -16.77 -2.55
N ASN A 16 -4.22 -17.04 -2.71
CA ASN A 16 -5.03 -16.40 -3.72
C ASN A 16 -5.69 -15.09 -3.22
N ILE A 17 -4.87 -14.08 -2.95
CA ILE A 17 -5.37 -12.74 -2.55
C ILE A 17 -5.53 -11.82 -3.77
N PRO A 18 -6.59 -10.99 -3.82
CA PRO A 18 -6.72 -9.95 -4.84
C PRO A 18 -5.47 -9.06 -4.87
N THR A 19 -4.87 -8.92 -6.05
CA THR A 19 -3.60 -8.19 -6.22
C THR A 19 -3.72 -7.24 -7.39
N LEU A 20 -3.48 -5.96 -7.13
CA LEU A 20 -3.36 -4.93 -8.15
C LEU A 20 -1.88 -4.55 -8.30
N VAL A 21 -1.40 -4.49 -9.54
CA VAL A 21 -0.01 -4.09 -9.84
C VAL A 21 -0.05 -2.80 -10.66
N THR A 22 0.50 -1.72 -10.09
CA THR A 22 0.68 -0.45 -10.80
C THR A 22 2.05 -0.38 -11.45
N ARG A 23 2.19 0.46 -12.49
CA ARG A 23 3.46 0.68 -13.18
C ARG A 23 4.28 1.77 -12.50
N LYS A 24 3.62 2.78 -11.94
CA LYS A 24 4.25 3.88 -11.19
C LYS A 24 3.74 3.93 -9.75
N SER A 25 4.58 4.42 -8.83
CA SER A 25 4.20 4.61 -7.43
C SER A 25 2.97 5.50 -7.26
N ALA A 26 2.91 6.61 -7.99
CA ALA A 26 1.81 7.58 -7.90
C ALA A 26 0.46 7.02 -8.40
N GLU A 27 0.47 6.03 -9.31
CA GLU A 27 -0.76 5.41 -9.82
C GLU A 27 -1.51 4.65 -8.72
N LYS A 28 -0.88 4.33 -7.58
CA LYS A 28 -1.59 3.76 -6.43
C LYS A 28 -2.73 4.66 -5.97
N ALA A 29 -2.55 5.99 -6.06
CA ALA A 29 -3.55 6.97 -5.61
C ALA A 29 -4.90 6.86 -6.35
N GLN A 30 -4.97 6.22 -7.52
CA GLN A 30 -6.24 5.97 -8.21
C GLN A 30 -7.18 5.00 -7.46
N TYR A 31 -6.65 4.30 -6.44
CA TYR A 31 -7.38 3.38 -5.58
C TYR A 31 -7.52 3.91 -4.15
N ALA A 32 -7.17 5.17 -3.91
CA ALA A 32 -7.34 5.79 -2.61
C ALA A 32 -8.83 6.06 -2.36
N GLU A 33 -9.29 5.70 -1.17
CA GLU A 33 -10.65 5.91 -0.68
C GLU A 33 -10.54 6.38 0.78
N PRO A 34 -11.53 7.09 1.35
CA PRO A 34 -11.47 7.64 2.71
C PRO A 34 -11.06 6.64 3.80
N ASN A 35 -11.41 5.37 3.65
CA ASN A 35 -11.08 4.30 4.60
C ASN A 35 -9.99 3.33 4.10
N ALA A 36 -9.34 3.62 2.98
CA ALA A 36 -8.28 2.80 2.43
C ALA A 36 -6.91 3.23 2.99
N ILE A 37 -6.15 2.26 3.48
CA ILE A 37 -4.83 2.47 4.06
C ILE A 37 -3.75 2.02 3.07
N LEU A 38 -2.80 2.91 2.78
CA LEU A 38 -1.56 2.56 2.08
C LEU A 38 -0.39 2.61 3.07
N ILE A 39 0.30 1.48 3.19
CA ILE A 39 1.59 1.36 3.88
C ILE A 39 2.67 1.17 2.81
N ASP A 40 3.59 2.11 2.70
CA ASP A 40 4.65 2.10 1.69
C ASP A 40 5.91 2.77 2.24
N ASP A 41 7.09 2.32 1.82
CA ASP A 41 8.39 2.85 2.27
C ASP A 41 8.77 4.16 1.56
N ARG A 42 7.95 4.66 0.62
CA ARG A 42 8.30 5.80 -0.21
C ARG A 42 7.29 6.93 -0.15
N THR A 43 7.79 8.11 0.18
CA THR A 43 7.02 9.37 0.19
C THR A 43 6.34 9.65 -1.16
N LYS A 44 6.96 9.26 -2.29
CA LYS A 44 6.40 9.41 -3.64
C LYS A 44 5.15 8.55 -3.90
N SER A 45 4.90 7.54 -3.07
CA SER A 45 3.66 6.75 -3.08
C SER A 45 2.64 7.35 -2.10
N ILE A 46 3.10 7.75 -0.91
CA ILE A 46 2.27 8.25 0.18
C ILE A 46 1.64 9.61 -0.12
N GLN A 47 2.41 10.58 -0.63
CA GLN A 47 1.90 11.93 -0.88
C GLN A 47 0.73 11.96 -1.88
N PRO A 48 0.80 11.29 -3.05
CA PRO A 48 -0.34 11.21 -3.95
C PRO A 48 -1.55 10.48 -3.33
N TRP A 49 -1.30 9.44 -2.51
CA TRP A 49 -2.37 8.68 -1.86
C TRP A 49 -3.15 9.51 -0.85
N THR A 50 -2.45 10.25 0.02
CA THR A 50 -3.09 11.14 1.00
C THR A 50 -3.78 12.31 0.33
N ALA A 51 -3.19 12.88 -0.73
CA ALA A 51 -3.82 13.93 -1.52
C ALA A 51 -5.12 13.46 -2.22
N ALA A 52 -5.22 12.17 -2.55
CA ALA A 52 -6.42 11.54 -3.11
C ALA A 52 -7.45 11.14 -2.05
N GLY A 53 -7.22 11.47 -0.77
CA GLY A 53 -8.17 11.25 0.33
C GLY A 53 -8.01 9.93 1.07
N GLY A 54 -6.98 9.14 0.77
CA GLY A 54 -6.68 7.90 1.51
C GLY A 54 -5.79 8.12 2.74
N ILE A 55 -5.71 7.11 3.60
CA ILE A 55 -4.86 7.11 4.79
C ILE A 55 -3.47 6.59 4.41
N GLY A 56 -2.43 7.40 4.58
CA GLY A 56 -1.05 7.04 4.22
C GLY A 56 -0.16 6.84 5.44
N ILE A 57 0.49 5.68 5.53
CA ILE A 57 1.50 5.36 6.55
C ILE A 57 2.86 5.20 5.84
N LEU A 58 3.79 6.11 6.11
CA LEU A 58 5.17 5.99 5.63
C LEU A 58 5.90 4.94 6.48
N HIS A 59 6.21 3.80 5.87
CA HIS A 59 6.86 2.70 6.56
C HIS A 59 8.34 2.99 6.81
N THR A 60 8.73 3.08 8.08
CA THR A 60 10.14 3.18 8.51
C THR A 60 10.58 1.99 9.35
N SER A 61 9.65 1.39 10.10
CA SER A 61 9.84 0.15 10.85
C SER A 61 8.50 -0.54 11.09
N ALA A 62 8.54 -1.86 11.34
CA ALA A 62 7.33 -2.62 11.66
C ALA A 62 6.64 -2.10 12.93
N GLN A 63 7.41 -1.78 13.97
CA GLN A 63 6.87 -1.28 15.24
C GLN A 63 6.12 0.03 15.06
N ASP A 64 6.68 0.96 14.29
CA ASP A 64 6.07 2.26 14.01
C ASP A 64 4.77 2.10 13.19
N SER A 65 4.80 1.31 12.12
CA SER A 65 3.59 1.05 11.33
C SER A 65 2.48 0.36 12.13
N ILE A 66 2.81 -0.59 13.00
CA ILE A 66 1.84 -1.24 13.89
C ILE A 66 1.24 -0.25 14.88
N ASN A 67 2.05 0.66 15.44
CA ASN A 67 1.56 1.68 16.36
C ASN A 67 0.59 2.66 15.67
N GLN A 68 0.90 3.08 14.44
CA GLN A 68 0.01 3.93 13.65
C GLN A 68 -1.30 3.20 13.30
N LEU A 69 -1.25 1.91 12.96
CA LEU A 69 -2.46 1.10 12.74
C LEU A 69 -3.34 1.02 13.99
N LYS A 70 -2.75 0.81 15.17
CA LYS A 70 -3.49 0.80 16.44
C LYS A 70 -4.17 2.13 16.76
N GLN A 71 -3.55 3.26 16.40
CA GLN A 71 -4.16 4.59 16.54
C GLN A 71 -5.41 4.76 15.66
N LEU A 72 -5.52 3.97 14.58
CA LEU A 72 -6.71 3.91 13.73
C LEU A 72 -7.77 2.90 14.25
N GLY A 73 -7.50 2.21 15.36
CA GLY A 73 -8.40 1.20 15.93
C GLY A 73 -8.28 -0.19 15.32
N LEU A 74 -7.16 -0.50 14.65
CA LEU A 74 -6.87 -1.82 14.03
C LEU A 74 -5.91 -2.68 14.88
#